data_AF-A0A0R2ZHX0-F1
#
_entry.id   AF-A0A0R2ZHX0-F1
#
_cell.length_a   1.000
_cell.length_b   1.000
_cell.length_c   1.000
_cell.angle_alpha   90.00
_cell.angle_beta   90.00
_cell.angle_gamma   90.00
#
_symmetry.space_group_name_H-M   'P 1'
#
loop_
_entity.id
_entity.type
_entity.pdbx_description
1 polymer ?
#
loop_
_entity_poly.entity_id
_entity_poly.type
_entity_poly.pdbx_seq_one_letter_code
_entity_poly.pdbx_strand_id
1 'polypeptide(L)'
;MRSAEKNISQPTRIPMAAIGIALSPAVAVLISPKNEYFLANFAGYWLPQAIILCVALLCKAPQGMLSGIAAAMALYLYLFDIWVTESMGWLIYFFSFPGVLIGALLAIFFTPSRKPFEAPKAFGFVALGIALNLAPFWFKIFF
;
A
#
# COMPACT_ATOMS: atom_id res chain seq x y z
N MET A 1 -48.62 -21.14 11.18
CA MET A 1 -47.37 -21.31 11.94
C MET A 1 -46.30 -20.46 11.27
N ARG A 2 -45.73 -19.50 12.01
CA ARG A 2 -44.86 -18.43 11.51
C ARG A 2 -43.43 -18.91 11.28
N SER A 3 -42.89 -18.47 10.14
CA SER A 3 -41.49 -18.13 9.83
C SER A 3 -40.44 -18.49 10.88
N ALA A 4 -39.68 -19.54 10.60
CA ALA A 4 -38.35 -19.76 11.13
C ALA A 4 -37.36 -19.61 9.96
N GLU A 5 -37.34 -18.43 9.35
CA GLU A 5 -36.28 -18.03 8.43
C GLU A 5 -35.02 -17.85 9.26
N LYS A 6 -34.25 -18.94 9.32
CA LYS A 6 -32.95 -19.06 9.96
C LYS A 6 -32.06 -17.96 9.39
N ASN A 7 -31.94 -16.88 10.15
CA ASN A 7 -31.02 -15.78 9.92
C ASN A 7 -29.60 -16.34 10.08
N ILE A 8 -29.10 -16.99 9.02
CA ILE A 8 -27.71 -17.39 8.91
C ILE A 8 -26.96 -16.06 8.77
N SER A 9 -26.45 -15.57 9.90
CA SER A 9 -25.55 -14.43 9.95
C SER A 9 -24.54 -14.61 8.83
N GLN A 10 -24.57 -13.74 7.83
CA GLN A 10 -23.54 -13.73 6.81
C GLN A 10 -22.19 -13.72 7.53
N PRO A 11 -21.26 -14.63 7.19
CA PRO A 11 -19.92 -14.55 7.75
C PRO A 11 -19.42 -13.15 7.45
N THR A 12 -19.00 -12.45 8.49
CA THR A 12 -18.41 -11.12 8.42
C THR A 12 -17.22 -11.21 7.48
N ARG A 13 -17.48 -11.03 6.18
CA ARG A 13 -16.44 -10.94 5.16
C ARG A 13 -15.72 -9.67 5.52
N ILE A 14 -14.61 -9.80 6.24
CA ILE A 14 -13.67 -8.69 6.40
C ILE A 14 -13.42 -8.22 4.97
N PRO A 15 -13.87 -7.01 4.61
CA PRO A 15 -13.75 -6.57 3.23
C PRO A 15 -12.26 -6.59 2.91
N MET A 16 -11.86 -7.13 1.76
CA MET A 16 -10.43 -7.23 1.41
C MET A 16 -9.71 -5.88 1.52
N ALA A 17 -10.45 -4.78 1.38
CA ALA A 17 -10.04 -3.43 1.74
C ALA A 17 -9.53 -3.27 3.16
N ALA A 18 -10.24 -3.77 4.17
CA ALA A 18 -9.80 -3.71 5.56
C ALA A 18 -8.51 -4.50 5.78
N ILE A 19 -8.34 -5.65 5.11
CA ILE A 19 -7.11 -6.44 5.20
C ILE A 19 -5.92 -5.67 4.60
N GLY A 20 -6.08 -5.14 3.38
CA GLY A 20 -5.01 -4.38 2.71
C GLY A 20 -4.65 -3.10 3.48
N ILE A 21 -5.65 -2.35 3.95
CA ILE A 21 -5.46 -1.11 4.70
C ILE A 21 -4.81 -1.38 6.06
N ALA A 22 -5.16 -2.48 6.75
CA ALA A 22 -4.53 -2.86 8.01
C ALA A 22 -3.09 -3.39 7.84
N LEU A 23 -2.76 -3.94 6.66
CA LEU A 23 -1.44 -4.51 6.38
C LEU A 23 -0.34 -3.45 6.40
N SER A 24 -0.58 -2.28 5.80
CA SER A 24 0.35 -1.16 5.75
C SER A 24 0.87 -0.71 7.14
N PRO A 25 0.00 -0.33 8.10
CA PRO A 25 0.44 0.03 9.45
C PRO A 25 1.01 -1.18 10.20
N ALA A 26 0.50 -2.40 9.99
CA ALA A 26 1.04 -3.59 10.64
C ALA A 26 2.50 -3.85 10.25
N VAL A 27 2.84 -3.72 8.95
CA VAL A 27 4.23 -3.82 8.48
C VAL A 27 5.08 -2.70 9.06
N ALA A 28 4.58 -1.45 9.08
CA ALA A 28 5.32 -0.34 9.69
C ALA A 28 5.60 -0.59 11.18
N VAL A 29 4.64 -1.12 11.93
CA VAL A 29 4.87 -1.53 13.33
C VAL A 29 5.91 -2.64 13.40
N LEU A 30 5.86 -3.64 12.52
CA LEU A 30 6.79 -4.78 12.52
C LEU A 30 8.24 -4.30 12.38
N ILE A 31 8.53 -3.48 11.37
CA ILE A 31 9.90 -3.08 11.03
C ILE A 31 10.44 -1.94 11.91
N SER A 32 9.57 -1.13 12.51
CA SER A 32 10.03 0.04 13.28
C SER A 32 10.86 -0.38 14.50
N PRO A 33 12.05 0.21 14.73
CA PRO A 33 12.87 -0.08 15.90
C PRO A 33 12.09 0.14 17.21
N LYS A 34 12.18 -0.83 18.13
CA LYS A 34 11.45 -0.85 19.41
C LYS A 34 12.21 -0.09 20.51
N ASN A 35 12.60 1.14 20.20
CA ASN A 35 13.36 2.02 21.09
C ASN A 35 12.53 3.26 21.46
N GLU A 36 13.17 4.22 22.15
CA GLU A 36 12.56 5.50 22.54
C GLU A 36 12.05 6.34 21.34
N TYR A 37 12.55 6.10 20.13
CA TYR A 37 12.12 6.75 18.90
C TYR A 37 11.10 5.91 18.10
N PHE A 38 10.53 4.84 18.67
CA PHE A 38 9.60 3.94 17.97
C PHE A 38 8.49 4.70 17.23
N LEU A 39 7.83 5.66 17.90
CA LEU A 39 6.73 6.43 17.29
C LEU A 39 7.20 7.28 16.11
N ALA A 40 8.39 7.87 16.20
CA ALA A 40 8.97 8.68 15.13
C ALA A 40 9.32 7.80 13.91
N ASN A 41 9.92 6.64 14.13
CA ASN A 41 10.23 5.67 13.07
C ASN A 41 8.96 5.12 12.42
N PHE A 42 7.98 4.72 13.24
CA PHE A 42 6.68 4.26 12.77
C PHE A 42 6.00 5.32 11.90
N ALA A 43 5.96 6.57 12.36
CA ALA A 43 5.40 7.67 11.59
C ALA A 43 6.21 7.88 10.29
N GLY A 44 7.53 7.84 10.33
CA GLY A 44 8.39 7.97 9.15
C GLY A 44 8.08 6.94 8.06
N TYR A 45 7.81 5.69 8.44
CA TYR A 45 7.45 4.64 7.49
C TYR A 45 5.97 4.67 7.07
N TRP A 46 5.05 4.96 7.99
CA TRP A 46 3.62 4.83 7.73
C TRP A 46 2.99 6.09 7.13
N LEU A 47 3.38 7.29 7.57
CA LEU A 47 2.74 8.54 7.18
C LEU A 47 2.75 8.78 5.66
N PRO A 48 3.85 8.52 4.94
CA PRO A 48 3.85 8.60 3.48
C PRO A 48 2.80 7.69 2.82
N GLN A 49 2.61 6.46 3.33
CA GLN A 49 1.59 5.54 2.82
C GLN A 49 0.17 6.05 3.13
N ALA A 50 -0.04 6.60 4.33
CA ALA A 50 -1.31 7.20 4.72
C ALA A 50 -1.68 8.39 3.82
N ILE A 51 -0.71 9.22 3.41
CA ILE A 51 -0.92 10.32 2.47
C ILE A 51 -1.40 9.78 1.11
N ILE A 52 -0.77 8.75 0.56
CA ILE A 52 -1.20 8.15 -0.71
C ILE A 52 -2.62 7.60 -0.61
N LEU A 53 -2.95 6.88 0.47
CA LEU A 53 -4.31 6.36 0.67
C LEU A 53 -5.34 7.48 0.83
N CYS A 54 -4.98 8.57 1.51
CA CYS A 54 -5.82 9.75 1.62
C CYS A 54 -6.08 10.38 0.25
N VAL A 55 -5.05 10.54 -0.58
CA VAL A 55 -5.21 11.03 -1.96
C VAL A 55 -6.11 10.09 -2.77
N ALA A 56 -5.90 8.78 -2.70
CA ALA A 56 -6.74 7.81 -3.38
C ALA A 56 -8.21 7.88 -2.94
N LEU A 57 -8.47 8.09 -1.64
CA LEU A 57 -9.81 8.31 -1.09
C LEU A 57 -10.44 9.61 -1.61
N LEU A 58 -9.68 10.71 -1.67
CA LEU A 58 -10.13 11.98 -2.24
C LEU A 58 -10.46 11.85 -3.73
N CYS A 59 -9.72 11.01 -4.46
CA CYS A 59 -10.02 10.62 -5.84
C CYS A 59 -11.16 9.60 -5.98
N LYS A 60 -11.88 9.28 -4.89
CA LYS A 60 -13.01 8.35 -4.84
C LYS A 60 -12.65 6.93 -5.30
N ALA A 61 -11.43 6.47 -5.01
CA ALA A 61 -10.99 5.12 -5.35
C ALA A 61 -11.92 4.08 -4.69
N PRO A 62 -12.36 3.04 -5.43
CA PRO A 62 -13.15 1.98 -4.86
C PRO A 62 -12.33 1.17 -3.85
N GLN A 63 -13.02 0.55 -2.89
CA GLN A 63 -12.41 -0.23 -1.82
C GLN A 63 -11.43 -1.31 -2.31
N GLY A 64 -11.70 -1.95 -3.46
CA GLY A 64 -10.79 -2.91 -4.07
C GLY A 64 -9.47 -2.27 -4.52
N MET A 65 -9.51 -1.08 -5.12
CA MET A 65 -8.28 -0.38 -5.51
C MET A 65 -7.46 0.05 -4.29
N LEU A 66 -8.11 0.57 -3.24
CA LEU A 66 -7.45 0.93 -1.99
C LEU A 66 -6.71 -0.25 -1.36
N SER A 67 -7.32 -1.45 -1.40
CA SER A 67 -6.69 -2.66 -0.89
C SER A 67 -5.43 -3.02 -1.67
N GLY A 68 -5.47 -2.91 -3.00
CA GLY A 68 -4.33 -3.18 -3.88
C GLY A 68 -3.19 -2.19 -3.69
N ILE A 69 -3.52 -0.89 -3.59
CA ILE A 69 -2.54 0.18 -3.32
C ILE A 69 -1.87 -0.06 -1.97
N ALA A 70 -2.66 -0.29 -0.92
CA ALA A 70 -2.14 -0.54 0.42
C ALA A 70 -1.26 -1.81 0.49
N ALA A 71 -1.68 -2.89 -0.16
CA ALA A 71 -0.92 -4.14 -0.22
C ALA A 71 0.42 -3.96 -0.96
N ALA A 72 0.45 -3.21 -2.07
CA ALA A 72 1.69 -2.93 -2.80
C ALA A 72 2.66 -2.10 -1.96
N MET A 73 2.17 -1.05 -1.28
CA MET A 73 3.01 -0.23 -0.40
C MET A 73 3.52 -1.01 0.82
N ALA A 74 2.69 -1.88 1.40
CA ALA A 74 3.08 -2.73 2.52
C ALA A 74 4.16 -3.73 2.11
N LEU A 75 4.00 -4.40 0.97
CA LEU A 75 5.01 -5.30 0.42
C LEU A 75 6.31 -4.56 0.10
N TYR A 76 6.21 -3.39 -0.53
CA TYR A 76 7.37 -2.57 -0.84
C TYR A 76 8.12 -2.16 0.44
N LEU A 77 7.42 -1.73 1.49
CA LEU A 77 8.04 -1.38 2.77
C LEU A 77 8.77 -2.57 3.40
N TYR A 78 8.16 -3.76 3.37
CA TYR A 78 8.78 -4.98 3.88
C TYR A 78 10.04 -5.35 3.08
N LEU A 79 9.98 -5.27 1.74
CA LEU A 79 11.14 -5.53 0.88
C LEU A 79 12.24 -4.47 1.05
N PHE A 80 11.84 -3.22 1.28
CA PHE A 80 12.77 -2.11 1.53
C PHE A 80 13.56 -2.32 2.83
N ASP A 81 12.91 -2.78 3.90
CA ASP A 81 13.55 -3.10 5.18
C ASP A 81 14.61 -4.22 5.03
N ILE A 82 14.34 -5.21 4.18
CA ILE A 82 15.31 -6.28 3.86
C ILE A 82 16.47 -5.76 3.00
N TRP A 83 16.16 -4.89 2.03
CA TRP A 83 17.13 -4.47 1.02
C TRP A 83 18.09 -3.40 1.52
N VAL A 84 17.60 -2.41 2.27
CA VAL A 84 18.35 -1.19 2.55
C VAL A 84 18.77 -1.13 4.01
N THR A 85 20.01 -1.52 4.27
CA THR A 85 20.62 -1.50 5.61
C THR A 85 21.38 -0.21 5.92
N GLU A 86 21.55 0.66 4.93
CA GLU A 86 22.37 1.87 5.05
C GLU A 86 21.68 3.00 5.81
N SER A 87 22.47 3.79 6.54
CA SER A 87 22.00 4.90 7.40
C SER A 87 21.16 5.96 6.68
N MET A 88 21.36 6.15 5.38
CA MET A 88 20.59 7.08 4.51
C MET A 88 19.55 6.38 3.63
N GLY A 89 19.32 5.09 3.85
CA GLY A 89 18.41 4.29 3.05
C GLY A 89 17.00 4.85 2.96
N TRP A 90 16.53 5.47 4.05
CA TRP A 90 15.22 6.09 4.15
C TRP A 90 14.95 7.14 3.06
N LEU A 91 15.97 7.80 2.48
CA LEU A 91 15.79 8.71 1.36
C LEU A 91 15.25 8.00 0.12
N ILE A 92 15.75 6.78 -0.16
CA ILE A 92 15.27 5.96 -1.29
C ILE A 92 13.80 5.61 -1.09
N TYR A 93 13.39 5.33 0.14
CA TYR A 93 11.99 5.11 0.49
C TYR A 93 11.13 6.33 0.18
N PHE A 94 11.51 7.52 0.66
CA PHE A 94 10.78 8.76 0.40
C PHE A 94 10.71 9.13 -1.08
N PHE A 95 11.82 8.98 -1.81
CA PHE A 95 11.87 9.25 -3.24
C PHE A 95 11.08 8.25 -4.08
N SER A 96 10.62 7.13 -3.53
CA SER A 96 9.75 6.16 -4.22
C SER A 96 8.29 6.59 -4.28
N PHE A 97 7.85 7.49 -3.40
CA PHE A 97 6.46 7.92 -3.31
C PHE A 97 5.89 8.66 -4.53
N PRO A 98 6.65 9.47 -5.28
CA PRO A 98 6.20 9.98 -6.57
C PRO A 98 5.77 8.86 -7.52
N GLY A 99 6.55 7.77 -7.60
CA GLY A 99 6.20 6.59 -8.40
C GLY A 99 4.95 5.88 -7.89
N VAL A 100 4.84 5.70 -6.57
CA VAL A 100 3.64 5.14 -5.91
C VAL A 100 2.41 5.97 -6.26
N LEU A 101 2.50 7.29 -6.14
CA LEU A 101 1.41 8.22 -6.40
C LEU A 101 0.96 8.15 -7.86
N ILE A 102 1.91 8.23 -8.81
CA ILE A 102 1.61 8.11 -10.24
C ILE A 102 0.93 6.77 -10.53
N GLY A 103 1.47 5.66 -10.01
CA GLY A 103 0.87 4.33 -10.16
C GLY A 103 -0.56 4.26 -9.60
N ALA A 104 -0.79 4.82 -8.41
CA ALA A 104 -2.11 4.87 -7.80
C ALA A 104 -3.10 5.69 -8.63
N LEU A 105 -2.71 6.89 -9.09
CA LEU A 105 -3.55 7.75 -9.93
C LEU A 105 -3.86 7.08 -11.28
N LEU A 106 -2.88 6.42 -11.90
CA LEU A 106 -3.10 5.66 -13.13
C LEU A 106 -4.11 4.52 -12.91
N ALA A 107 -3.98 3.79 -11.81
CA ALA A 107 -4.96 2.77 -11.46
C ALA A 107 -6.37 3.34 -11.30
N ILE A 108 -6.52 4.49 -10.66
CA ILE A 108 -7.82 5.11 -10.39
C ILE A 108 -8.46 5.67 -11.67
N PHE A 109 -7.70 6.40 -12.49
CA PHE A 109 -8.27 7.15 -13.62
C PHE A 109 -8.31 6.36 -14.94
N PHE A 110 -7.38 5.44 -15.17
CA PHE A 110 -7.23 4.76 -16.47
C PHE A 110 -7.72 3.32 -16.47
N THR A 111 -8.12 2.78 -15.31
CA THR A 111 -8.62 1.41 -15.22
C THR A 111 -10.14 1.38 -15.14
N PRO A 112 -10.83 0.76 -16.13
CA PRO A 112 -12.26 0.49 -16.03
C PRO A 112 -12.55 -0.34 -14.78
N SER A 113 -13.46 0.14 -13.94
CA SER A 113 -13.92 -0.58 -12.73
C SER A 113 -14.53 -1.91 -13.15
N ARG A 114 -13.78 -2.98 -12.92
CA ARG A 114 -14.24 -4.37 -13.00
C ARG A 114 -13.98 -4.99 -11.63
N LYS A 115 -15.04 -5.09 -10.82
CA LYS A 115 -15.03 -5.52 -9.41
C LYS A 115 -14.02 -6.63 -9.05
N PRO A 116 -13.86 -7.73 -9.80
CA PRO A 116 -12.92 -8.79 -9.40
C PRO A 116 -11.44 -8.43 -9.59
N PHE A 117 -11.10 -7.44 -10.41
CA PHE A 117 -9.72 -7.11 -10.79
C PHE A 117 -9.25 -5.74 -10.29
N GLU A 118 -10.01 -5.05 -9.46
CA GLU A 118 -9.64 -3.73 -8.96
C GLU A 118 -8.36 -3.76 -8.11
N ALA A 119 -8.27 -4.71 -7.16
CA ALA A 119 -7.10 -4.82 -6.29
C ALA A 119 -5.83 -5.27 -7.04
N PRO A 120 -5.84 -6.34 -7.86
CA PRO A 120 -4.63 -6.76 -8.58
C PRO A 120 -4.12 -5.71 -9.57
N LYS A 121 -5.03 -4.98 -10.23
CA LYS A 121 -4.62 -3.91 -11.16
C LYS A 121 -3.99 -2.74 -10.42
N ALA A 122 -4.62 -2.29 -9.33
CA ALA A 122 -4.07 -1.20 -8.54
C ALA A 122 -2.72 -1.57 -7.92
N PHE A 123 -2.60 -2.81 -7.43
CA PHE A 123 -1.32 -3.36 -6.99
C PHE A 123 -0.26 -3.32 -8.11
N GLY A 124 -0.60 -3.81 -9.31
CA GLY A 124 0.32 -3.85 -10.45
C GLY A 124 0.78 -2.47 -10.90
N PHE A 125 -0.13 -1.49 -10.98
CA PHE A 125 0.23 -0.12 -11.35
C PHE A 125 1.11 0.57 -10.30
N VAL A 126 0.84 0.37 -9.01
CA VAL A 126 1.68 0.91 -7.94
C VAL A 126 3.06 0.26 -7.96
N ALA A 127 3.14 -1.06 -8.09
CA ALA A 127 4.41 -1.79 -8.20
C ALA A 127 5.23 -1.32 -9.41
N LEU A 128 4.58 -1.14 -10.57
CA LEU A 128 5.21 -0.60 -11.76
C LEU A 128 5.71 0.84 -11.56
N GLY A 129 4.90 1.69 -10.93
CA GLY A 129 5.27 3.07 -10.60
C GLY A 129 6.50 3.14 -9.70
N ILE A 130 6.57 2.30 -8.67
CA ILE A 130 7.75 2.15 -7.81
C ILE A 130 8.96 1.71 -8.63
N ALA A 131 8.83 0.66 -9.44
CA ALA A 131 9.94 0.10 -10.22
C ALA A 131 10.50 1.11 -11.22
N LEU A 132 9.65 1.80 -11.98
CA LEU A 132 10.06 2.82 -12.94
C LEU A 132 10.74 4.02 -12.27
N ASN A 133 10.23 4.43 -11.11
CA ASN A 133 10.79 5.54 -10.35
C ASN A 133 12.15 5.18 -9.73
N LEU A 134 12.36 3.91 -9.36
CA LEU A 134 13.63 3.42 -8.85
C LEU A 134 14.64 3.09 -9.96
N ALA A 135 14.21 2.82 -11.20
CA ALA A 135 15.09 2.44 -12.30
C ALA A 135 16.35 3.35 -12.48
N PRO A 136 16.26 4.68 -12.36
CA PRO A 136 17.45 5.56 -12.43
C PRO A 136 18.47 5.33 -11.31
N PHE A 137 18.00 4.94 -10.12
CA PHE A 137 18.89 4.62 -8.98
C PHE A 137 19.60 3.29 -9.18
N TRP A 138 18.89 2.28 -9.71
CA TRP A 138 19.47 0.99 -10.04
C TRP A 138 20.51 1.09 -11.17
N PHE A 139 20.24 1.89 -12.21
CA PHE A 139 21.17 2.04 -13.33
C PHE A 139 22.52 2.62 -12.89
N LYS A 140 22.53 3.55 -11.92
CA LYS A 140 23.77 4.17 -11.39
C LYS A 140 24.58 3.30 -10.42
N ILE A 141 23.97 2.27 -9.83
CA ILE A 141 24.65 1.40 -8.85
C ILE A 141 25.32 0.20 -9.54
N PHE A 142 24.79 -0.25 -10.68
CA PHE A 142 25.23 -1.48 -11.35
C PHE A 142 25.91 -1.27 -12.72
N PHE A 143 25.94 -0.05 -13.27
CA PHE A 143 26.61 0.30 -14.54
C PHE A 143 27.38 1.61 -14.39
#